data_AF-A0A231GSP5-F1
#
_entry.id   AF-A0A231GSP5-F1
#
_cell.length_a   1.000
_cell.length_b   1.000
_cell.length_c   1.000
_cell.angle_alpha   90.00
_cell.angle_beta   90.00
_cell.angle_gamma   90.00
#
_symmetry.space_group_name_H-M   'P 1'
#
loop_
_entity.id
_entity.type
_entity.pdbx_description
1 polymer ?
#
loop_
_entity_poly.entity_id
_entity_poly.type
_entity_poly.pdbx_seq_one_letter_code
_entity_poly.pdbx_strand_id
1 'polypeptide(L)'
;MEKAVIADVIDSVEYRDDYVGGGVDPHGNVHGPYWLTSITPDCYLPRDRSAIRSVLDEWLAIGGALPSVLRSAIDVALRPLHDPAISCYELPRLSDSAINDYADIHNEYHEFLLISRNEKTAVLLVASDD
;
A
#
# COMPACT_ATOMS: atom_id res chain seq x y z
N MET A 1 -12.71 1.96 -15.10
CA MET A 1 -11.35 1.90 -15.68
C MET A 1 -10.32 1.73 -14.57
N GLU A 2 -10.27 2.58 -13.54
CA GLU A 2 -9.34 2.37 -12.40
C GLU A 2 -9.60 1.08 -11.63
N LYS A 3 -10.86 0.67 -11.45
CA LYS A 3 -11.18 -0.63 -10.82
C LYS A 3 -10.55 -1.83 -11.53
N ALA A 4 -10.36 -1.77 -12.85
CA ALA A 4 -9.69 -2.84 -13.59
C ALA A 4 -8.18 -2.83 -13.31
N VAL A 5 -7.55 -1.66 -13.26
CA VAL A 5 -6.14 -1.53 -12.87
C VAL A 5 -5.92 -2.00 -11.42
N ILE A 6 -6.82 -1.66 -10.50
CA ILE A 6 -6.77 -2.17 -9.12
C ILE A 6 -6.89 -3.70 -9.10
N ALA A 7 -7.80 -4.28 -9.89
CA ALA A 7 -7.92 -5.72 -10.00
C ALA A 7 -6.62 -6.37 -10.53
N ASP A 8 -6.02 -5.79 -11.57
CA ASP A 8 -4.75 -6.27 -12.13
C ASP A 8 -3.60 -6.21 -11.09
N VAL A 9 -3.60 -5.19 -10.22
CA VAL A 9 -2.65 -5.09 -9.10
C VAL A 9 -2.92 -6.17 -8.06
N ILE A 10 -4.17 -6.37 -7.63
CA ILE A 10 -4.54 -7.41 -6.66
C ILE A 10 -4.17 -8.82 -7.18
N ASP A 11 -4.32 -9.06 -8.48
CA ASP A 11 -3.99 -10.34 -9.10
C ASP A 11 -2.46 -10.60 -9.22
N SER A 12 -1.65 -9.53 -9.14
CA SER A 12 -0.20 -9.60 -9.32
C SER A 12 0.51 -10.41 -8.23
N VAL A 13 1.64 -11.04 -8.58
CA VAL A 13 2.42 -11.87 -7.65
C VAL A 13 2.97 -11.02 -6.51
N GLU A 14 3.36 -9.80 -6.81
CA GLU A 14 3.87 -8.80 -5.88
C GLU A 14 2.86 -8.42 -4.78
N TYR A 15 1.56 -8.63 -5.01
CA TYR A 15 0.48 -8.41 -4.05
C TYR A 15 0.27 -9.58 -3.06
N ARG A 16 1.22 -10.52 -3.00
CA ARG A 16 1.19 -11.68 -2.09
C ARG A 16 2.28 -11.59 -1.02
N ASP A 17 2.68 -10.36 -0.67
CA ASP A 17 3.60 -10.10 0.43
C ASP A 17 2.81 -9.96 1.73
N ASP A 18 3.22 -10.70 2.76
CA ASP A 18 2.63 -10.60 4.09
C ASP A 18 3.15 -9.39 4.87
N TYR A 19 4.21 -8.73 4.38
CA TYR A 19 4.89 -7.61 5.03
C TYR A 19 5.34 -7.88 6.47
N VAL A 20 5.49 -9.15 6.87
CA VAL A 20 6.08 -9.56 8.17
C VAL A 20 7.50 -10.10 8.00
N GLY A 21 8.12 -9.82 6.85
CA GLY A 21 9.52 -10.15 6.56
C GLY A 21 9.73 -11.46 5.79
N GLY A 22 8.66 -12.19 5.44
CA GLY A 22 8.71 -13.36 4.56
C GLY A 22 8.93 -13.00 3.09
N GLY A 23 8.51 -11.80 2.70
CA GLY A 23 8.49 -11.33 1.31
C GLY A 23 7.39 -12.01 0.50
N VAL A 24 7.43 -11.83 -0.81
CA VAL A 24 6.41 -12.36 -1.73
C VAL A 24 6.39 -13.88 -1.77
N ASP A 25 5.25 -14.49 -1.40
CA ASP A 25 4.95 -15.90 -1.69
C ASP A 25 4.02 -16.00 -2.92
N PRO A 26 4.49 -16.50 -4.08
CA PRO A 26 3.65 -16.65 -5.28
C PRO A 26 2.41 -17.54 -5.10
N HIS A 27 2.40 -18.39 -4.07
CA HIS A 27 1.27 -19.26 -3.71
C HIS A 27 0.56 -18.79 -2.43
N GLY A 28 0.97 -17.66 -1.89
CA GLY A 28 0.39 -17.04 -0.71
C GLY A 28 -1.06 -16.66 -0.91
N ASN A 29 -1.83 -16.72 0.18
CA ASN A 29 -3.24 -16.34 0.25
C ASN A 29 -3.48 -15.15 1.18
N VAL A 30 -2.42 -14.44 1.55
CA VAL A 30 -2.43 -13.25 2.41
C VAL A 30 -1.79 -12.07 1.69
N HIS A 31 -2.18 -10.88 2.11
CA HIS A 31 -1.56 -9.61 1.74
C HIS A 31 -1.61 -8.69 2.95
N GLY A 32 -0.45 -8.38 3.52
CA GLY A 32 -0.34 -7.73 4.83
C GLY A 32 -1.23 -8.41 5.89
N PRO A 33 -2.06 -7.64 6.63
CA PRO A 33 -2.91 -8.18 7.70
C PRO A 33 -4.17 -8.90 7.19
N TYR A 34 -4.40 -9.00 5.89
CA TYR A 34 -5.67 -9.49 5.33
C TYR A 34 -5.52 -10.82 4.60
N TRP A 35 -6.62 -11.59 4.56
CA TRP A 35 -6.79 -12.65 3.58
C TRP A 35 -6.95 -12.04 2.19
N LEU A 36 -6.18 -12.51 1.22
CA LEU A 36 -6.23 -12.02 -0.17
C LEU A 36 -7.64 -12.10 -0.76
N THR A 37 -8.40 -13.14 -0.41
CA THR A 37 -9.79 -13.34 -0.87
C THR A 37 -10.78 -12.30 -0.36
N SER A 38 -10.41 -11.52 0.65
CA SER A 38 -11.25 -10.47 1.24
C SER A 38 -10.97 -9.09 0.64
N ILE A 39 -9.90 -8.95 -0.15
CA ILE A 39 -9.54 -7.70 -0.82
C ILE A 39 -10.14 -7.70 -2.22
N THR A 40 -10.94 -6.68 -2.51
CA THR A 40 -11.52 -6.47 -3.84
C THR A 40 -11.25 -5.05 -4.32
N PRO A 41 -11.37 -4.76 -5.62
CA PRO A 41 -11.23 -3.39 -6.11
C PRO A 41 -12.17 -2.37 -5.45
N ASP A 42 -13.30 -2.82 -4.88
CA ASP A 42 -14.26 -1.96 -4.20
C ASP A 42 -13.84 -1.59 -2.77
N CYS A 43 -12.85 -2.29 -2.21
CA CYS A 43 -12.25 -1.95 -0.93
C CYS A 43 -11.42 -0.66 -1.01
N TYR A 44 -10.88 -0.34 -2.19
CA TYR A 44 -10.06 0.85 -2.40
C TYR A 44 -10.91 2.11 -2.57
N LEU A 45 -10.67 3.08 -1.70
CA LEU A 45 -11.41 4.34 -1.69
C LEU A 45 -10.52 5.47 -2.25
N PRO A 46 -11.07 6.39 -3.07
CA PRO A 46 -10.34 7.58 -3.50
C PRO A 46 -9.82 8.37 -2.30
N ARG A 47 -8.58 8.85 -2.40
CA ARG A 47 -7.93 9.59 -1.32
C ARG A 47 -7.16 10.79 -1.85
N ASP A 48 -7.14 11.87 -1.07
CA ASP A 48 -6.38 13.07 -1.42
C ASP A 48 -4.88 12.85 -1.25
N ARG A 49 -4.09 13.32 -2.23
CA ARG A 49 -2.61 13.24 -2.19
C ARG A 49 -2.01 13.82 -0.91
N SER A 50 -2.55 14.95 -0.44
CA SER A 50 -2.09 15.58 0.80
C SER A 50 -2.41 14.73 2.03
N ALA A 51 -3.55 14.04 2.05
CA ALA A 51 -3.91 13.14 3.15
C ALA A 51 -2.97 11.92 3.19
N ILE A 52 -2.69 11.31 2.03
CA ILE A 52 -1.69 10.23 1.92
C ILE A 52 -0.33 10.70 2.41
N ARG A 53 0.11 11.89 1.96
CA ARG A 53 1.39 12.46 2.37
C ARG A 53 1.46 12.69 3.88
N SER A 54 0.39 13.20 4.50
CA SER A 54 0.33 13.40 5.95
C SER A 54 0.46 12.09 6.71
N VAL A 55 -0.27 11.04 6.31
CA VAL A 55 -0.16 9.70 6.96
C VAL A 55 1.27 9.16 6.86
N LEU A 56 1.90 9.27 5.69
CA LEU A 56 3.27 8.80 5.50
C LEU A 56 4.29 9.63 6.28
N ASP A 57 4.14 10.95 6.34
CA ASP A 57 5.03 11.81 7.14
C ASP A 57 4.88 11.53 8.65
N GLU A 58 3.66 11.24 9.12
CA GLU A 58 3.38 10.83 10.51
C GLU A 58 4.03 9.49 10.83
N TRP A 59 3.84 8.49 9.97
CA TRP A 59 4.45 7.17 10.11
C TRP A 59 6.00 7.25 10.11
N LEU A 60 6.59 7.99 9.16
CA LEU A 60 8.04 8.18 9.09
C LEU A 60 8.63 8.91 10.32
N ALA A 61 7.81 9.65 11.07
CA ALA A 61 8.26 10.34 12.27
C ALA A 61 8.40 9.41 13.48
N ILE A 62 7.80 8.21 13.46
CA ILE A 62 7.84 7.23 14.56
C ILE A 62 9.28 6.73 14.81
N GLY A 63 10.02 6.43 13.74
CA GLY A 63 11.37 5.85 13.81
C GLY A 63 12.52 6.84 14.10
N GLY A 64 12.22 8.12 14.32
CA GLY A 64 13.25 9.15 14.52
C GLY A 64 13.98 9.56 13.23
N ALA A 65 15.26 9.91 13.34
CA ALA A 65 16.00 10.46 12.20
C ALA A 65 16.37 9.38 11.17
N LEU A 66 15.81 9.48 9.96
CA LEU A 66 16.10 8.57 8.84
C LEU A 66 17.50 8.81 8.27
N PRO A 67 18.27 7.74 7.97
CA PRO A 67 19.49 7.84 7.18
C PRO A 67 19.24 8.52 5.83
N SER A 68 20.19 9.33 5.35
CA SER A 68 20.02 10.11 4.10
C SER A 68 19.72 9.26 2.88
N VAL A 69 20.33 8.06 2.78
CA VAL A 69 20.07 7.10 1.71
C VAL A 69 18.62 6.61 1.71
N LEU A 70 18.06 6.33 2.89
CA LEU A 70 16.68 5.89 3.04
C LEU A 70 15.71 7.02 2.72
N ARG A 71 16.03 8.25 3.17
CA ARG A 71 15.25 9.45 2.80
C ARG A 71 15.20 9.66 1.29
N SER A 72 16.32 9.51 0.57
CA SER A 72 16.33 9.62 -0.89
C SER A 72 15.49 8.53 -1.57
N ALA A 73 15.53 7.29 -1.07
CA ALA A 73 14.70 6.21 -1.60
C ALA A 73 13.20 6.49 -1.40
N ILE A 74 12.82 6.98 -0.22
CA ILE A 74 11.45 7.40 0.09
C ILE A 74 11.03 8.54 -0.85
N ASP A 75 11.84 9.59 -1.00
CA ASP A 75 11.51 10.72 -1.88
C ASP A 75 11.28 10.28 -3.34
N VAL A 76 12.01 9.26 -3.81
CA VAL A 76 11.79 8.65 -5.13
C VAL A 76 10.46 7.90 -5.18
N ALA A 77 10.18 7.05 -4.17
CA ALA A 77 8.93 6.30 -4.09
C ALA A 77 7.69 7.20 -4.00
N LEU A 78 7.80 8.35 -3.32
CA LEU A 78 6.71 9.33 -3.16
C LEU A 78 6.60 10.34 -4.30
N ARG A 79 7.53 10.32 -5.27
CA ARG A 79 7.51 11.23 -6.42
C ARG A 79 6.15 11.30 -7.13
N PRO A 80 5.43 10.19 -7.37
CA PRO A 80 4.13 10.23 -8.05
C PRO A 80 3.08 11.09 -7.32
N LEU A 81 3.18 11.27 -6.00
CA LEU A 81 2.24 12.12 -5.24
C LEU A 81 2.32 13.61 -5.63
N HIS A 82 3.39 14.05 -6.29
CA HIS A 82 3.54 15.43 -6.76
C HIS A 82 2.86 15.70 -8.11
N ASP A 83 2.43 14.67 -8.83
CA ASP A 83 1.75 14.83 -10.12
C ASP A 83 0.22 14.87 -9.91
N PRO A 84 -0.46 16.01 -10.22
CA PRO A 84 -1.90 16.12 -10.09
C PRO A 84 -2.69 15.18 -11.03
N ALA A 85 -2.06 14.64 -12.08
CA ALA A 85 -2.68 13.67 -12.99
C ALA A 85 -2.78 12.25 -12.40
N ILE A 86 -2.15 12.00 -11.25
CA ILE A 86 -2.21 10.71 -10.55
C ILE A 86 -3.51 10.60 -9.76
N SER A 87 -4.25 9.53 -10.03
CA SER A 87 -5.37 9.08 -9.21
C SER A 87 -4.84 8.30 -8.01
N CYS A 88 -5.33 8.62 -6.82
CA CYS A 88 -4.84 8.05 -5.56
C CYS A 88 -5.95 7.32 -4.83
N TYR A 89 -5.63 6.14 -4.30
CA TYR A 89 -6.54 5.29 -3.56
C TYR A 89 -5.89 4.80 -2.28
N GLU A 90 -6.70 4.55 -1.27
CA GLU A 90 -6.32 3.98 0.01
C GLU A 90 -7.08 2.67 0.21
N LEU A 91 -6.41 1.65 0.74
CA LEU A 91 -7.07 0.49 1.32
C LEU A 91 -7.29 0.81 2.81
N PRO A 92 -8.51 1.22 3.22
CA PRO A 92 -8.79 1.50 4.62
C PRO A 92 -8.76 0.19 5.43
N ARG A 93 -8.78 0.31 6.75
CA ARG A 93 -8.97 -0.88 7.60
C ARG A 93 -10.23 -1.63 7.20
N LEU A 94 -10.06 -2.90 6.83
CA LEU A 94 -11.18 -3.78 6.49
C LEU A 94 -11.85 -4.33 7.74
N SER A 95 -13.00 -4.99 7.58
CA SER A 95 -13.72 -5.62 8.69
C SER A 95 -12.90 -6.73 9.34
N ASP A 96 -13.19 -7.07 10.59
CA ASP A 96 -12.47 -8.11 11.33
C ASP A 96 -12.49 -9.48 10.64
N SER A 97 -13.53 -9.80 9.86
CA SER A 97 -13.59 -11.03 9.08
C SER A 97 -12.60 -11.11 7.91
N ALA A 98 -11.98 -9.98 7.53
CA ALA A 98 -10.96 -9.93 6.49
C ALA A 98 -9.56 -10.18 7.03
N ILE A 99 -9.37 -10.11 8.34
CA ILE A 99 -8.08 -10.20 9.03
C ILE A 99 -7.59 -11.65 9.02
N ASN A 100 -6.31 -11.87 8.68
CA ASN A 100 -5.69 -13.19 8.69
C ASN A 100 -5.16 -13.58 10.07
N ASP A 101 -4.74 -14.83 10.22
CA ASP A 101 -4.31 -15.41 11.50
C ASP A 101 -2.97 -14.83 12.03
N TYR A 102 -2.24 -14.06 11.22
CA TYR A 102 -0.94 -13.47 11.53
C TYR A 102 -0.97 -11.93 11.60
N ALA A 103 -2.15 -11.33 11.49
CA ALA A 103 -2.30 -9.89 11.37
C ALA A 103 -1.93 -9.12 12.65
N ASP A 104 -1.92 -9.80 13.79
CA ASP A 104 -1.50 -9.24 15.08
C ASP A 104 0.01 -8.96 15.16
N ILE A 105 0.78 -9.46 14.18
CA ILE A 105 2.19 -9.11 14.00
C ILE A 105 2.33 -7.65 13.54
N HIS A 106 1.37 -7.10 12.78
CA HIS A 106 1.46 -5.70 12.35
C HIS A 106 0.95 -4.75 13.42
N ASN A 107 1.83 -3.90 13.94
CA ASN A 107 1.45 -2.81 14.84
C ASN A 107 0.76 -1.66 14.09
N GLU A 108 1.19 -1.40 12.86
CA GLU A 108 0.63 -0.38 12.00
C GLU A 108 0.71 -0.82 10.52
N TYR A 109 -0.33 -0.54 9.73
CA TYR A 109 -0.39 -0.92 8.32
C TYR A 109 -1.17 0.14 7.52
N HIS A 110 -0.50 0.74 6.54
CA HIS A 110 -1.06 1.71 5.60
C HIS A 110 -0.77 1.27 4.17
N GLU A 111 -1.79 1.32 3.32
CA GLU A 111 -1.65 0.94 1.92
C GLU A 111 -2.33 1.95 0.99
N PHE A 112 -1.59 2.36 -0.02
CA PHE A 112 -2.04 3.29 -1.04
C PHE A 112 -1.72 2.77 -2.44
N LEU A 113 -2.63 3.05 -3.37
CA LEU A 113 -2.42 2.79 -4.80
C LEU A 113 -2.42 4.10 -5.59
N LEU A 114 -1.33 4.34 -6.32
CA LEU A 114 -1.15 5.51 -7.17
C LEU A 114 -1.20 5.09 -8.64
N ILE A 115 -2.16 5.60 -9.40
CA ILE A 115 -2.39 5.19 -10.79
C ILE A 115 -2.11 6.36 -11.74
N SER A 116 -1.15 6.17 -12.64
CA SER A 116 -0.90 7.05 -13.78
C SER A 116 -1.52 6.50 -15.05
N ARG A 117 -2.53 7.19 -15.58
CA ARG A 117 -3.11 6.82 -16.88
C ARG A 117 -2.20 7.17 -18.05
N ASN A 118 -1.45 8.27 -17.93
CA ASN A 118 -0.56 8.75 -18.99
C ASN A 118 0.63 7.81 -19.17
N GLU A 119 1.22 7.37 -18.07
CA GLU A 119 2.38 6.48 -18.08
C GLU A 119 1.98 4.99 -18.11
N LYS A 120 0.69 4.69 -17.90
CA LYS A 120 0.15 3.33 -17.76
C LYS A 120 0.85 2.54 -16.66
N THR A 121 1.08 3.20 -15.53
CA THR A 121 1.76 2.64 -14.36
C THR A 121 0.82 2.67 -13.16
N ALA A 122 0.97 1.66 -12.30
CA ALA A 122 0.40 1.62 -10.97
C ALA A 122 1.54 1.42 -9.97
N VAL A 123 1.52 2.17 -8.87
CA VAL A 123 2.48 2.06 -7.78
C VAL A 123 1.72 1.70 -6.52
N LEU A 124 2.04 0.55 -5.96
CA LEU A 124 1.60 0.15 -4.64
C LEU A 124 2.59 0.69 -3.60
N LEU A 125 2.10 1.45 -2.64
CA LEU A 125 2.87 1.93 -1.49
C LEU A 125 2.31 1.26 -0.25
N VAL A 126 3.16 0.52 0.47
CA VAL A 126 2.85 -0.06 1.76
C VAL A 126 3.82 0.51 2.79
N ALA A 127 3.27 0.99 3.90
CA ALA A 127 4.01 1.38 5.09
C ALA A 127 3.48 0.52 6.25
N SER A 128 4.35 -0.32 6.80
CA SER A 128 4.00 -1.29 7.82
C SER A 128 5.09 -1.37 8.88
N ASP A 129 4.69 -1.55 10.13
CA ASP A 129 5.57 -1.84 11.26
C ASP A 129 5.16 -3.16 11.92
N ASP A 130 6.15 -3.93 12.37
CA ASP A 130 6.05 -5.16 13.17
C ASP A 130 6.16 -4.91 14.69
#